data_AF-A0A7Y6X310-F1
#
_entry.id   AF-A0A7Y6X310-F1
#
_cell.length_a   1.000
_cell.length_b   1.000
_cell.length_c   1.000
_cell.angle_alpha   90.00
_cell.angle_beta   90.00
_cell.angle_gamma   90.00
#
_symmetry.space_group_name_H-M   'P 1'
#
loop_
_entity.id
_entity.type
_entity.pdbx_description
1 polymer ?
#
loop_
_entity_poly.entity_id
_entity_poly.type
_entity_poly.pdbx_seq_one_letter_code
_entity_poly.pdbx_strand_id
1 'polypeptide(L)'
;MRPSNVRAVHAALSGWLVGLLAVGPAAAQTPVSSRLVPRALSAATAEAPADAATVTVVAIALDAAARGDAARLAREAEEAVTRSGRLKLVRLADALDADGQRERQAREVEAAAAMKAGQRAYDELDTEKALEHFDKAVRGYEGADLSQRFTELSRARVLKAASQVANGENTAAQLEIRTALALNPEARFSPNFFPPEEMTFVEKERKAVLTGAKASLRVSTEPVPAQVFVDGQFRGISPVDVADLTAADHYVTVVAPGYALTQRREREGEVSLTLAPVAAQKGLQTFTEQAARKPESPERDAALRELGTLAGVSQVLALLVRGGAGAAPLEVTGLRLDVSDGHNQAYALGTVPRGEGLVGGSQALLAQLVSADAPRQGGKPVTHFAGGISTTRRTVGYVLMATGVALLAGGVYFGMEASAKSDDFKRAAQNSSRAQDIKSTGKSYALVADVGILLGLASAGAGGYLAFAKGGSGGSKSPPRAPRATPASEPAATKEALPMPPPPAQAVPASTQTQSDTRAQDDEAQKREEELRKRREEVERQRQELEERRKQEEAAAQREEEERRRQEERRRQEEKKKRPALDEDDLRNY
;
A
#
# COMPACT_ATOMS: atom_id res chain seq x y z
N MET A 1 20.49 -35.88 -64.18
CA MET A 1 21.00 -36.14 -62.82
C MET A 1 19.92 -35.74 -61.81
N ARG A 2 19.73 -36.62 -60.82
CA ARG A 2 18.64 -36.77 -59.81
C ARG A 2 18.91 -35.89 -58.55
N PRO A 3 18.02 -35.82 -57.53
CA PRO A 3 16.76 -35.05 -57.46
C PRO A 3 16.61 -34.35 -56.08
N SER A 4 15.47 -33.76 -55.71
CA SER A 4 14.51 -34.29 -54.71
C SER A 4 13.84 -33.09 -54.01
N ASN A 5 12.63 -33.11 -53.44
CA ASN A 5 11.50 -34.04 -53.42
C ASN A 5 10.25 -33.24 -53.02
N VAL A 6 9.07 -33.83 -53.29
CA VAL A 6 7.75 -33.21 -53.29
C VAL A 6 6.79 -34.01 -52.39
N ARG A 7 5.76 -33.29 -51.87
CA ARG A 7 4.39 -33.70 -51.48
C ARG A 7 4.09 -34.26 -50.09
N ALA A 8 3.01 -33.72 -49.51
CA ALA A 8 1.84 -34.49 -49.09
C ALA A 8 0.56 -33.61 -49.08
N VAL A 9 -0.54 -34.11 -49.65
CA VAL A 9 -1.92 -33.62 -49.47
C VAL A 9 -2.82 -34.86 -49.45
N HIS A 10 -3.76 -34.94 -48.51
CA HIS A 10 -4.83 -35.94 -48.49
C HIS A 10 -6.18 -35.28 -48.24
N ALA A 11 -7.17 -35.71 -49.01
CA ALA A 11 -8.61 -35.57 -48.75
C ALA A 11 -9.28 -36.89 -49.16
N ALA A 12 -10.24 -37.38 -48.35
CA ALA A 12 -11.23 -38.37 -48.75
C ALA A 12 -12.44 -38.35 -47.81
N LEU A 13 -13.63 -38.47 -48.41
CA LEU A 13 -14.98 -38.40 -47.85
C LEU A 13 -15.76 -39.64 -48.36
N SER A 14 -16.94 -39.89 -47.76
CA SER A 14 -17.98 -40.92 -48.04
C SER A 14 -17.73 -42.31 -47.41
N GLY A 15 -18.69 -42.99 -46.77
CA GLY A 15 -20.14 -42.84 -46.60
C GLY A 15 -20.83 -44.18 -46.92
N TRP A 16 -21.79 -44.66 -46.10
CA TRP A 16 -22.88 -45.58 -46.53
C TRP A 16 -23.98 -45.73 -45.46
N LEU A 17 -25.25 -45.64 -45.92
CA LEU A 17 -26.54 -45.91 -45.24
C LEU A 17 -26.79 -47.45 -45.11
N VAL A 18 -27.82 -48.04 -44.46
CA VAL A 18 -29.31 -47.90 -44.45
C VAL A 18 -29.92 -48.82 -43.35
N GLY A 19 -31.10 -48.48 -42.78
CA GLY A 19 -32.10 -49.46 -42.28
C GLY A 19 -32.85 -49.10 -40.99
N LEU A 20 -33.78 -48.13 -40.98
CA LEU A 20 -35.26 -48.24 -41.02
C LEU A 20 -36.02 -48.78 -39.77
N LEU A 21 -36.74 -47.84 -39.13
CA LEU A 21 -38.15 -47.86 -38.62
C LEU A 21 -38.59 -48.75 -37.43
N ALA A 22 -38.89 -48.08 -36.31
CA ALA A 22 -40.09 -48.35 -35.51
C ALA A 22 -40.59 -47.03 -34.87
N VAL A 23 -41.86 -46.69 -35.10
CA VAL A 23 -42.58 -45.51 -34.63
C VAL A 23 -43.28 -45.83 -33.30
N GLY A 24 -43.24 -44.90 -32.34
CA GLY A 24 -44.08 -44.91 -31.14
C GLY A 24 -43.83 -43.68 -30.26
N PRO A 25 -44.84 -42.85 -29.94
CA PRO A 25 -44.66 -41.54 -29.33
C PRO A 25 -44.87 -41.58 -27.81
N ALA A 26 -44.06 -40.86 -27.03
CA ALA A 26 -44.49 -40.26 -25.76
C ALA A 26 -43.37 -39.44 -25.10
N ALA A 27 -43.74 -38.21 -24.71
CA ALA A 27 -43.30 -37.52 -23.51
C ALA A 27 -41.80 -37.21 -23.31
N ALA A 28 -41.43 -36.01 -23.77
CA ALA A 28 -40.79 -34.97 -22.98
C ALA A 28 -39.77 -35.42 -21.91
N GLN A 29 -38.49 -35.54 -22.31
CA GLN A 29 -37.35 -35.31 -21.43
C GLN A 29 -36.22 -34.62 -22.21
N THR A 30 -36.21 -33.28 -22.20
CA THR A 30 -35.00 -32.51 -22.49
C THR A 30 -34.24 -32.32 -21.19
N PRO A 31 -33.01 -32.85 -21.03
CA PRO A 31 -32.12 -32.38 -19.98
C PRO A 31 -31.63 -30.98 -20.38
N VAL A 32 -32.16 -29.95 -19.71
CA VAL A 32 -31.60 -28.61 -19.78
C VAL A 32 -30.21 -28.69 -19.15
N SER A 33 -29.20 -28.89 -19.98
CA SER A 33 -27.82 -28.61 -19.63
C SER A 33 -27.71 -27.09 -19.48
N SER A 34 -27.99 -26.58 -18.27
CA SER A 34 -27.58 -25.24 -17.86
C SER A 34 -26.06 -25.20 -17.79
N ARG A 35 -25.41 -25.08 -18.96
CA ARG A 35 -24.07 -24.50 -19.06
C ARG A 35 -24.21 -23.05 -18.62
N LEU A 36 -24.06 -22.84 -17.31
CA LEU A 36 -23.63 -21.55 -16.77
C LEU A 36 -22.22 -21.34 -17.31
N VAL A 37 -22.12 -20.76 -18.50
CA VAL A 37 -20.88 -20.14 -18.94
C VAL A 37 -20.68 -18.97 -17.99
N PRO A 38 -19.61 -18.94 -17.16
CA PRO A 38 -19.29 -17.72 -16.45
C PRO A 38 -19.02 -16.67 -17.51
N ARG A 39 -19.96 -15.72 -17.63
CA ARG A 39 -19.72 -14.49 -18.37
C ARG A 39 -18.51 -13.87 -17.69
N ALA A 40 -17.36 -13.93 -18.35
CA ALA A 40 -16.18 -13.21 -17.91
C ALA A 40 -16.60 -11.74 -17.82
N LEU A 41 -16.83 -11.28 -16.59
CA LEU A 41 -16.91 -9.86 -16.30
C LEU A 41 -15.54 -9.32 -16.69
N SER A 42 -15.52 -8.52 -17.74
CA SER A 42 -14.40 -7.65 -18.02
C SER A 42 -14.07 -6.93 -16.72
N ALA A 43 -12.83 -7.07 -16.24
CA ALA A 43 -12.29 -6.37 -15.09
C ALA A 43 -12.08 -4.88 -15.41
N ALA A 44 -13.12 -4.21 -15.91
CA ALA A 44 -13.27 -2.79 -15.72
C ALA A 44 -13.55 -2.60 -14.23
N THR A 45 -12.70 -1.85 -13.54
CA THR A 45 -12.95 -1.38 -12.18
C THR A 45 -14.34 -0.76 -12.12
N ALA A 46 -15.32 -1.52 -11.63
CA ALA A 46 -16.67 -1.02 -11.43
C ALA A 46 -16.59 0.06 -10.36
N GLU A 47 -16.79 1.31 -10.76
CA GLU A 47 -16.90 2.43 -9.83
C GLU A 47 -18.07 2.17 -8.88
N ALA A 48 -17.86 2.39 -7.57
CA ALA A 48 -18.87 2.07 -6.59
C ALA A 48 -20.16 2.89 -6.82
N PRO A 49 -21.36 2.34 -6.55
CA PRO A 49 -22.61 3.07 -6.66
C PRO A 49 -22.57 4.41 -5.92
N ALA A 50 -23.28 5.42 -6.42
CA ALA A 50 -23.28 6.76 -5.82
C ALA A 50 -23.79 6.79 -4.36
N ASP A 51 -24.64 5.82 -4.00
CA ASP A 51 -25.21 5.58 -2.67
C ASP A 51 -24.40 4.57 -1.83
N ALA A 52 -23.26 4.09 -2.32
CA ALA A 52 -22.41 3.15 -1.60
C ALA A 52 -21.86 3.77 -0.30
N ALA A 53 -21.79 2.96 0.74
CA ALA A 53 -21.21 3.35 2.03
C ALA A 53 -19.75 3.80 1.84
N THR A 54 -19.40 4.94 2.43
CA THR A 54 -18.01 5.42 2.50
C THR A 54 -17.25 4.64 3.57
N VAL A 55 -16.07 4.15 3.20
CA VAL A 55 -15.21 3.37 4.10
C VAL A 55 -13.80 3.94 4.10
N THR A 56 -13.21 4.08 5.28
CA THR A 56 -11.76 4.30 5.42
C THR A 56 -11.09 3.01 5.90
N VAL A 57 -9.83 2.82 5.55
CA VAL A 57 -9.00 1.72 6.04
C VAL A 57 -8.03 2.26 7.09
N VAL A 58 -7.87 1.52 8.19
CA VAL A 58 -6.83 1.80 9.20
C VAL A 58 -6.19 0.49 9.65
N ALA A 59 -4.86 0.42 9.59
CA ALA A 59 -4.11 -0.69 10.17
C ALA A 59 -3.36 -0.21 11.41
N ILE A 60 -3.64 -0.85 12.55
CA ILE A 60 -3.13 -0.49 13.86
C ILE A 60 -2.16 -1.59 14.29
N ALA A 61 -0.87 -1.26 14.29
CA ALA A 61 0.15 -2.15 14.82
C ALA A 61 0.04 -2.22 16.35
N LEU A 62 -0.14 -3.43 16.89
CA LEU A 62 -0.22 -3.69 18.32
C LEU A 62 1.16 -3.75 18.99
N ASP A 63 2.22 -3.81 18.19
CA ASP A 63 3.62 -3.79 18.62
C ASP A 63 4.50 -3.07 17.60
N ALA A 64 5.70 -2.68 18.02
CA ALA A 64 6.65 -1.94 17.19
C ALA A 64 7.11 -2.72 15.95
N ALA A 65 7.20 -4.05 16.03
CA ALA A 65 7.72 -4.90 14.97
C ALA A 65 6.71 -5.11 13.83
N ALA A 66 5.44 -4.76 14.04
CA ALA A 66 4.38 -4.85 13.04
C ALA A 66 4.11 -3.53 12.29
N ARG A 67 4.79 -2.41 12.60
CA ARG A 67 4.44 -1.10 12.02
C ARG A 67 4.52 -1.04 10.49
N GLY A 68 5.63 -1.52 9.90
CA GLY A 68 5.80 -1.55 8.44
C GLY A 68 4.82 -2.51 7.77
N ASP A 69 4.64 -3.69 8.36
CA ASP A 69 3.70 -4.71 7.90
C ASP A 69 2.25 -4.23 7.96
N ALA A 70 1.86 -3.49 9.01
CA ALA A 70 0.53 -2.90 9.15
C ALA A 70 0.28 -1.84 8.07
N ALA A 71 1.23 -0.95 7.80
CA ALA A 71 1.10 0.04 6.72
C ALA A 71 0.94 -0.63 5.35
N ARG A 72 1.65 -1.74 5.10
CA ARG A 72 1.50 -2.52 3.88
C ARG A 72 0.14 -3.23 3.80
N LEU A 73 -0.33 -3.81 4.90
CA LEU A 73 -1.66 -4.41 4.98
C LEU A 73 -2.79 -3.39 4.79
N ALA A 74 -2.62 -2.15 5.26
CA ALA A 74 -3.56 -1.07 4.98
C ALA A 74 -3.69 -0.84 3.47
N ARG A 75 -2.57 -0.79 2.75
CA ARG A 75 -2.57 -0.65 1.29
C ARG A 75 -3.29 -1.81 0.60
N GLU A 76 -3.01 -3.05 0.97
CA GLU A 76 -3.71 -4.22 0.42
C GLU A 76 -5.23 -4.18 0.69
N ALA A 77 -5.63 -3.71 1.86
CA ALA A 77 -7.03 -3.55 2.23
C ALA A 77 -7.72 -2.42 1.43
N GLU A 78 -7.05 -1.29 1.18
CA GLU A 78 -7.53 -0.24 0.27
C GLU A 78 -7.75 -0.78 -1.15
N GLU A 79 -6.81 -1.58 -1.65
CA GLU A 79 -6.94 -2.23 -2.95
C GLU A 79 -8.07 -3.26 -2.98
N ALA A 80 -8.29 -4.02 -1.89
CA ALA A 80 -9.39 -4.97 -1.78
C ALA A 80 -10.75 -4.26 -1.78
N VAL A 81 -10.87 -3.13 -1.06
CA VAL A 81 -12.06 -2.27 -1.08
C VAL A 81 -12.31 -1.75 -2.49
N THR A 82 -11.29 -1.18 -3.14
CA THR A 82 -11.39 -0.61 -4.49
C THR A 82 -11.80 -1.67 -5.52
N ARG A 83 -11.14 -2.84 -5.50
CA ARG A 83 -11.46 -3.96 -6.41
C ARG A 83 -12.87 -4.50 -6.23
N SER A 84 -13.45 -4.39 -5.03
CA SER A 84 -14.80 -4.89 -4.79
C SER A 84 -15.87 -4.09 -5.53
N GLY A 85 -15.64 -2.79 -5.76
CA GLY A 85 -16.64 -1.87 -6.31
C GLY A 85 -17.91 -1.71 -5.44
N ARG A 86 -17.94 -2.25 -4.21
CA ARG A 86 -19.13 -2.23 -3.33
C ARG A 86 -19.16 -1.06 -2.37
N LEU A 87 -17.98 -0.56 -2.02
CA LEU A 87 -17.78 0.47 -1.01
C LEU A 87 -16.97 1.59 -1.62
N LYS A 88 -17.26 2.82 -1.19
CA LYS A 88 -16.53 4.00 -1.64
C LYS A 88 -15.34 4.22 -0.70
N LEU A 89 -14.14 3.89 -1.17
CA LEU A 89 -12.92 4.13 -0.41
C LEU A 89 -12.69 5.64 -0.25
N VAL A 90 -12.46 6.07 0.99
CA VAL A 90 -11.87 7.36 1.33
C VAL A 90 -10.51 7.08 1.94
N ARG A 91 -9.42 7.52 1.29
CA ARG A 91 -8.07 7.33 1.84
C ARG A 91 -7.94 8.10 3.14
N LEU A 92 -7.45 7.43 4.19
CA LEU A 92 -7.34 8.04 5.51
C LEU A 92 -6.41 9.28 5.49
N ALA A 93 -5.34 9.25 4.69
CA ALA A 93 -4.44 10.40 4.53
C ALA A 93 -5.17 11.64 3.97
N ASP A 94 -6.03 11.47 2.97
CA ASP A 94 -6.80 12.57 2.36
C ASP A 94 -7.87 13.10 3.32
N ALA A 95 -8.55 12.21 4.05
CA ALA A 95 -9.58 12.61 5.00
C ALA A 95 -9.01 13.44 6.16
N LEU A 96 -7.79 13.13 6.61
CA LEU A 96 -7.13 13.83 7.70
C LEU A 96 -6.42 15.13 7.25
N ASP A 97 -6.06 15.23 5.98
CA ASP A 97 -5.47 16.41 5.33
C ASP A 97 -6.49 17.09 4.41
N ALA A 98 -7.67 17.43 4.93
CA ALA A 98 -8.75 17.97 4.11
C ALA A 98 -8.37 19.27 3.37
N ASP A 99 -7.53 20.12 3.97
CA ASP A 99 -7.11 21.39 3.35
C ASP A 99 -6.11 21.15 2.22
N GLY A 100 -5.06 20.36 2.47
CA GLY A 100 -4.10 19.98 1.43
C GLY A 100 -4.74 19.16 0.32
N GLN A 101 -5.71 18.31 0.65
CA GLN A 101 -6.50 17.57 -0.33
C GLN A 101 -7.31 18.51 -1.24
N ARG A 102 -7.97 19.54 -0.70
CA ARG A 102 -8.71 20.52 -1.51
C ARG A 102 -7.77 21.32 -2.42
N GLU A 103 -6.60 21.69 -1.94
CA GLU A 103 -5.58 22.38 -2.76
C GLU A 103 -5.09 21.50 -3.91
N ARG A 104 -4.71 20.25 -3.63
CA ARG A 104 -4.30 19.28 -4.67
C ARG A 104 -5.41 19.02 -5.69
N GLN A 105 -6.67 18.94 -5.24
CA GLN A 105 -7.81 18.79 -6.14
C GLN A 105 -8.07 20.04 -6.99
N ALA A 106 -7.89 21.24 -6.43
CA ALA A 106 -8.00 22.47 -7.20
C ALA A 106 -6.93 22.52 -8.31
N ARG A 107 -5.70 22.10 -8.00
CA ARG A 107 -4.61 21.95 -8.99
C ARG A 107 -4.93 20.92 -10.06
N GLU A 108 -5.51 19.78 -9.68
CA GLU A 108 -5.98 18.76 -10.63
C GLU A 108 -7.06 19.32 -11.57
N VAL A 109 -8.06 20.02 -11.04
CA VAL A 109 -9.14 20.62 -11.85
C VAL A 109 -8.59 21.68 -12.80
N GLU A 110 -7.68 22.54 -12.33
CA GLU A 110 -6.99 23.51 -13.17
C GLU A 110 -6.18 22.82 -14.28
N ALA A 111 -5.43 21.77 -13.94
CA ALA A 111 -4.63 20.99 -14.87
C ALA A 111 -5.51 20.31 -15.94
N ALA A 112 -6.62 19.68 -15.53
CA ALA A 112 -7.56 19.04 -16.43
C ALA A 112 -8.26 20.04 -17.37
N ALA A 113 -8.60 21.23 -16.86
CA ALA A 113 -9.14 22.31 -17.68
C ALA A 113 -8.12 22.80 -18.71
N ALA A 114 -6.87 23.01 -18.29
CA ALA A 114 -5.77 23.37 -19.19
C ALA A 114 -5.51 22.27 -20.23
N MET A 115 -5.54 21.01 -19.82
CA MET A 115 -5.41 19.85 -20.70
C MET A 115 -6.48 19.84 -21.81
N LYS A 116 -7.74 20.11 -21.45
CA LYS A 116 -8.85 20.22 -22.41
C LYS A 116 -8.72 21.45 -23.32
N ALA A 117 -8.29 22.59 -22.79
CA ALA A 117 -8.07 23.81 -23.56
C ALA A 117 -6.93 23.64 -24.57
N GLY A 118 -5.82 23.01 -24.16
CA GLY A 118 -4.69 22.71 -25.03
C GLY A 118 -5.06 21.76 -26.16
N GLN A 119 -5.88 20.73 -25.88
CA GLN A 119 -6.37 19.84 -26.93
C GLN A 119 -7.21 20.60 -27.97
N ARG A 120 -8.13 21.48 -27.52
CA ARG A 120 -8.93 22.30 -28.43
C ARG A 120 -8.07 23.23 -29.27
N ALA A 121 -7.13 23.94 -28.66
CA ALA A 121 -6.22 24.82 -29.38
C ALA A 121 -5.39 24.04 -30.42
N TYR A 122 -4.93 22.84 -30.06
CA TYR A 122 -4.22 21.96 -30.99
C TYR A 122 -5.11 21.52 -32.17
N ASP A 123 -6.35 21.11 -31.90
CA ASP A 123 -7.32 20.71 -32.92
C ASP A 123 -7.69 21.88 -33.85
N GLU A 124 -7.64 23.12 -33.35
CA GLU A 124 -7.83 24.38 -34.10
C GLU A 124 -6.55 24.85 -34.82
N LEU A 125 -5.45 24.08 -34.75
CA LEU A 125 -4.13 24.39 -35.30
C LEU A 125 -3.45 25.62 -34.66
N ASP A 126 -3.91 26.07 -33.49
CA ASP A 126 -3.27 27.09 -32.67
C ASP A 126 -2.26 26.43 -31.72
N THR A 127 -1.12 26.03 -32.28
CA THR A 127 -0.11 25.18 -31.64
C THR A 127 0.68 25.90 -30.55
N GLU A 128 0.84 27.23 -30.66
CA GLU A 128 1.42 28.07 -29.61
C GLU A 128 0.52 28.11 -28.36
N LYS A 129 -0.78 28.38 -28.51
CA LYS A 129 -1.70 28.32 -27.36
C LYS A 129 -1.84 26.91 -26.82
N ALA A 130 -1.81 25.90 -27.68
CA ALA A 130 -1.80 24.51 -27.23
C ALA A 130 -0.60 24.22 -26.33
N LEU A 131 0.60 24.68 -26.72
CA LEU A 131 1.81 24.56 -25.93
C LEU A 131 1.68 25.25 -24.56
N GLU A 132 1.19 26.49 -24.52
CA GLU A 132 0.95 27.21 -23.26
C GLU A 132 0.01 26.44 -22.33
N HIS A 133 -1.09 25.91 -22.87
CA HIS A 133 -2.06 25.16 -22.10
C HIS A 133 -1.53 23.80 -21.63
N PHE A 134 -0.76 23.08 -22.44
CA PHE A 134 -0.14 21.82 -22.01
C PHE A 134 0.97 22.04 -20.98
N ASP A 135 1.77 23.11 -21.09
CA ASP A 135 2.75 23.46 -20.05
C ASP A 135 2.05 23.80 -18.73
N LYS A 136 0.95 24.56 -18.80
CA LYS A 136 0.09 24.82 -17.65
C LYS A 136 -0.48 23.52 -17.05
N ALA A 137 -0.91 22.57 -17.89
CA ALA A 137 -1.40 21.27 -17.43
C ALA A 137 -0.31 20.46 -16.72
N VAL A 138 0.93 20.44 -17.26
CA VAL A 138 2.08 19.78 -16.63
C VAL A 138 2.32 20.33 -15.22
N ARG A 139 2.44 21.66 -15.08
CA ARG A 139 2.66 22.30 -13.77
C ARG A 139 1.51 22.05 -12.80
N GLY A 140 0.27 22.04 -13.31
CA GLY A 140 -0.92 21.76 -12.51
C GLY A 140 -0.92 20.32 -11.97
N TYR A 141 -0.58 19.32 -12.79
CA TYR A 141 -0.46 17.93 -12.33
C TYR A 141 0.73 17.71 -11.41
N GLU A 142 1.84 18.43 -11.58
CA GLU A 142 2.98 18.39 -10.63
C GLU A 142 2.60 18.89 -9.24
N GLY A 143 1.66 19.85 -9.15
CA GLY A 143 1.08 20.32 -7.88
C GLY A 143 -0.12 19.50 -7.39
N ALA A 144 -0.54 18.47 -8.13
CA ALA A 144 -1.57 17.52 -7.72
C ALA A 144 -0.93 16.27 -7.09
N ASP A 145 -1.76 15.34 -6.62
CA ASP A 145 -1.27 14.08 -6.09
C ASP A 145 -0.75 13.15 -7.19
N LEU A 146 0.56 13.10 -7.38
CA LEU A 146 1.21 12.24 -8.38
C LEU A 146 1.13 10.75 -8.05
N SER A 147 0.75 10.34 -6.83
CA SER A 147 0.43 8.93 -6.57
C SER A 147 -0.82 8.47 -7.34
N GLN A 148 -1.66 9.40 -7.77
CA GLN A 148 -2.87 9.14 -8.54
C GLN A 148 -2.84 9.72 -9.96
N ARG A 149 -2.21 10.89 -10.15
CA ARG A 149 -2.29 11.69 -11.39
C ARG A 149 -1.06 11.66 -12.28
N PHE A 150 -0.15 10.72 -12.04
CA PHE A 150 1.06 10.61 -12.84
C PHE A 150 0.79 10.24 -14.31
N THR A 151 -0.24 9.42 -14.58
CA THR A 151 -0.59 9.06 -15.97
C THR A 151 -1.04 10.28 -16.76
N GLU A 152 -1.79 11.17 -16.13
CA GLU A 152 -2.25 12.43 -16.69
C GLU A 152 -1.09 13.42 -16.88
N LEU A 153 -0.15 13.49 -15.92
CA LEU A 153 1.12 14.23 -16.09
C LEU A 153 1.90 13.72 -17.31
N SER A 154 2.09 12.40 -17.42
CA SER A 154 2.81 11.78 -18.53
C SER A 154 2.14 12.09 -19.88
N ARG A 155 0.80 12.02 -19.94
CA ARG A 155 0.03 12.40 -21.13
C ARG A 155 0.18 13.89 -21.47
N ALA A 156 0.12 14.78 -20.48
CA ALA A 156 0.31 16.21 -20.67
C ALA A 156 1.69 16.53 -21.25
N ARG A 157 2.75 15.85 -20.78
CA ARG A 157 4.11 15.97 -21.34
C ARG A 157 4.21 15.48 -22.78
N VAL A 158 3.58 14.35 -23.13
CA VAL A 158 3.54 13.88 -24.51
C VAL A 158 2.85 14.89 -25.42
N LEU A 159 1.72 15.46 -24.99
CA LEU A 159 0.99 16.44 -25.80
C LEU A 159 1.70 17.80 -25.87
N LYS A 160 2.43 18.18 -24.83
CA LYS A 160 3.37 19.30 -24.87
C LYS A 160 4.43 19.08 -25.95
N ALA A 161 5.03 17.89 -26.01
CA ALA A 161 5.99 17.54 -27.07
C ALA A 161 5.36 17.59 -28.46
N ALA A 162 4.11 17.11 -28.61
CA ALA A 162 3.37 17.19 -29.88
C ALA A 162 3.16 18.64 -30.35
N SER A 163 2.83 19.56 -29.45
CA SER A 163 2.73 20.99 -29.78
C SER A 163 4.07 21.58 -30.19
N GLN A 164 5.16 21.20 -29.52
CA GLN A 164 6.51 21.64 -29.90
C GLN A 164 6.92 21.15 -31.30
N VAL A 165 6.60 19.89 -31.63
CA VAL A 165 6.81 19.36 -33.00
C VAL A 165 6.01 20.18 -34.01
N ALA A 166 4.75 20.48 -33.72
CA ALA A 166 3.89 21.25 -34.61
C ALA A 166 4.38 22.71 -34.80
N ASN A 167 5.03 23.29 -33.78
CA ASN A 167 5.70 24.60 -33.85
C ASN A 167 7.05 24.56 -34.59
N GLY A 168 7.56 23.40 -34.97
CA GLY A 168 8.92 23.24 -35.52
C GLY A 168 10.04 23.35 -34.47
N GLU A 169 9.70 23.30 -33.18
CA GLU A 169 10.65 23.32 -32.06
C GLU A 169 11.24 21.92 -31.79
N ASN A 170 11.81 21.29 -32.82
CA ASN A 170 12.22 19.88 -32.78
C ASN A 170 13.18 19.55 -31.64
N THR A 171 14.13 20.43 -31.32
CA THR A 171 15.07 20.23 -30.20
C THR A 171 14.34 20.20 -28.85
N ALA A 172 13.36 21.09 -28.66
CA ALA A 172 12.57 21.14 -27.43
C ALA A 172 11.64 19.92 -27.32
N ALA A 173 11.00 19.54 -28.43
CA ALA A 173 10.18 18.34 -28.52
C ALA A 173 10.98 17.08 -28.18
N GLN A 174 12.17 16.91 -28.75
CA GLN A 174 13.03 15.76 -28.49
C GLN A 174 13.48 15.69 -27.02
N LEU A 175 13.74 16.84 -26.38
CA LEU A 175 14.02 16.89 -24.95
C LEU A 175 12.82 16.41 -24.12
N GLU A 176 11.62 16.91 -24.44
CA GLU A 176 10.39 16.52 -23.73
C GLU A 176 10.04 15.03 -23.96
N ILE A 177 10.26 14.50 -25.17
CA ILE A 177 10.13 13.07 -25.49
C ILE A 177 11.07 12.23 -24.61
N ARG A 178 12.35 12.61 -24.51
CA ARG A 178 13.32 11.91 -23.66
C ARG A 178 12.89 11.92 -22.19
N THR A 179 12.46 13.06 -21.68
CA THR A 179 11.96 13.18 -20.29
C THR A 179 10.73 12.30 -20.08
N ALA A 180 9.76 12.33 -20.99
CA ALA A 180 8.55 11.51 -20.90
C ALA A 180 8.85 10.01 -20.91
N LEU A 181 9.76 9.55 -21.78
CA LEU A 181 10.17 8.14 -21.87
C LEU A 181 11.03 7.68 -20.69
N ALA A 182 11.85 8.57 -20.12
CA ALA A 182 12.65 8.24 -18.95
C ALA A 182 11.76 8.02 -17.70
N LEU A 183 10.76 8.87 -17.52
CA LEU A 183 9.81 8.75 -16.41
C LEU A 183 8.76 7.66 -16.64
N ASN A 184 8.33 7.48 -17.89
CA ASN A 184 7.35 6.48 -18.29
C ASN A 184 7.78 5.79 -19.61
N PRO A 185 8.53 4.69 -19.54
CA PRO A 185 8.96 3.93 -20.72
C PRO A 185 7.79 3.38 -21.56
N GLU A 186 6.58 3.32 -21.01
CA GLU A 186 5.36 2.87 -21.69
C GLU A 186 4.53 4.02 -22.28
N ALA A 187 5.02 5.26 -22.21
CA ALA A 187 4.34 6.42 -22.78
C ALA A 187 4.04 6.21 -24.28
N ARG A 188 2.79 6.50 -24.66
CA ARG A 188 2.27 6.29 -26.02
C ARG A 188 2.40 7.56 -26.84
N PHE A 189 3.08 7.45 -27.98
CA PHE A 189 3.23 8.50 -28.97
C PHE A 189 2.45 8.08 -30.22
N SER A 190 1.61 8.97 -30.76
CA SER A 190 0.76 8.67 -31.92
C SER A 190 1.36 9.22 -33.20
N PRO A 191 1.38 8.45 -34.31
CA PRO A 191 1.78 8.94 -35.63
C PRO A 191 0.93 10.13 -36.12
N ASN A 192 -0.25 10.37 -35.53
CA ASN A 192 -1.09 11.50 -35.86
C ASN A 192 -0.51 12.84 -35.35
N PHE A 193 0.28 12.79 -34.28
CA PHE A 193 0.88 13.96 -33.64
C PHE A 193 2.37 14.07 -33.90
N PHE A 194 3.01 12.94 -34.21
CA PHE A 194 4.45 12.82 -34.40
C PHE A 194 4.75 12.32 -35.81
N PRO A 195 5.42 13.12 -36.66
CA PRO A 195 5.87 12.69 -37.98
C PRO A 195 6.76 11.45 -37.93
N PRO A 196 6.96 10.73 -39.05
CA PRO A 196 7.77 9.52 -39.09
C PRO A 196 9.17 9.69 -38.49
N GLU A 197 9.81 10.84 -38.71
CA GLU A 197 11.14 11.16 -38.14
C GLU A 197 11.11 11.16 -36.61
N GLU A 198 10.14 11.85 -35.99
CA GLU A 198 9.99 11.87 -34.55
C GLU A 198 9.57 10.50 -33.98
N MET A 199 8.76 9.73 -34.71
CA MET A 199 8.43 8.36 -34.30
C MET A 199 9.67 7.45 -34.32
N THR A 200 10.58 7.61 -35.28
CA THR A 200 11.85 6.87 -35.26
C THR A 200 12.74 7.29 -34.10
N PHE A 201 12.72 8.58 -33.73
CA PHE A 201 13.40 9.08 -32.54
C PHE A 201 12.82 8.51 -31.26
N VAL A 202 11.49 8.53 -31.08
CA VAL A 202 10.78 7.94 -29.94
C VAL A 202 11.16 6.48 -29.75
N GLU A 203 11.13 5.65 -30.80
CA GLU A 203 11.46 4.23 -30.69
C GLU A 203 12.94 3.98 -30.39
N LYS A 204 13.83 4.81 -30.95
CA LYS A 204 15.25 4.79 -30.62
C LYS A 204 15.49 5.13 -29.14
N GLU A 205 14.89 6.21 -28.64
CA GLU A 205 15.04 6.65 -27.25
C GLU A 205 14.37 5.65 -26.28
N ARG A 206 13.20 5.10 -26.61
CA ARG A 206 12.55 4.05 -25.82
C ARG A 206 13.47 2.84 -25.67
N LYS A 207 14.06 2.38 -26.77
CA LYS A 207 15.03 1.28 -26.73
C LYS A 207 16.24 1.65 -25.85
N ALA A 208 16.78 2.86 -26.01
CA ALA A 208 17.91 3.34 -25.22
C ALA A 208 17.60 3.36 -23.72
N VAL A 209 16.43 3.84 -23.31
CA VAL A 209 15.97 3.84 -21.91
C VAL A 209 15.81 2.41 -21.36
N LEU A 210 15.24 1.51 -22.15
CA LEU A 210 15.03 0.12 -21.73
C LEU A 210 16.35 -0.64 -21.57
N THR A 211 17.33 -0.42 -22.45
CA THR A 211 18.65 -1.07 -22.41
C THR A 211 19.72 -0.31 -21.63
N GLY A 212 19.42 0.91 -21.21
CA GLY A 212 20.36 1.81 -20.54
C GLY A 212 20.71 1.35 -19.13
N ALA A 213 21.70 2.04 -18.54
CA ALA A 213 22.07 1.83 -17.15
C ALA A 213 20.86 2.07 -16.23
N LYS A 214 20.69 1.18 -15.25
CA LYS A 214 19.65 1.28 -14.24
C LYS A 214 20.18 1.97 -13.00
N ALA A 215 19.36 2.83 -12.43
CA ALA A 215 19.58 3.49 -11.16
C ALA A 215 18.80 2.78 -10.05
N SER A 216 19.24 3.01 -8.81
CA SER A 216 18.55 2.57 -7.61
C SER A 216 18.41 3.72 -6.63
N LEU A 217 17.26 3.80 -5.97
CA LEU A 217 16.93 4.83 -4.99
C LEU A 217 16.42 4.18 -3.70
N ARG A 218 17.11 4.42 -2.59
CA ARG A 218 16.63 4.10 -1.25
C ARG A 218 15.84 5.27 -0.70
N VAL A 219 14.57 5.05 -0.38
CA VAL A 219 13.68 6.08 0.18
C VAL A 219 13.36 5.73 1.63
N SER A 220 13.70 6.63 2.55
CA SER A 220 13.33 6.57 3.96
C SER A 220 12.45 7.76 4.35
N THR A 221 11.65 7.60 5.41
CA THR A 221 10.79 8.69 5.91
C THR A 221 10.82 8.77 7.43
N GLU A 222 10.66 9.98 7.93
CA GLU A 222 10.57 10.28 9.36
C GLU A 222 9.36 11.19 9.63
N PRO A 223 8.61 11.02 10.74
CA PRO A 223 8.88 10.11 11.86
C PRO A 223 8.21 8.73 11.74
N VAL A 224 7.37 8.52 10.71
CA VAL A 224 6.63 7.26 10.51
C VAL A 224 6.95 6.63 9.15
N PRO A 225 6.81 5.30 9.02
CA PRO A 225 6.77 4.65 7.72
C PRO A 225 5.63 5.19 6.86
N ALA A 226 5.88 5.34 5.56
CA ALA A 226 4.95 5.90 4.59
C ALA A 226 4.86 5.03 3.33
N GLN A 227 3.74 5.11 2.63
CA GLN A 227 3.61 4.55 1.29
C GLN A 227 4.49 5.37 0.33
N VAL A 228 5.36 4.70 -0.42
CA VAL A 228 6.27 5.32 -1.38
C VAL A 228 5.79 5.01 -2.80
N PHE A 229 5.55 6.05 -3.56
CA PHE A 229 5.26 5.98 -4.98
C PHE A 229 6.40 6.63 -5.76
N VAL A 230 6.86 5.97 -6.81
CA VAL A 230 7.83 6.53 -7.76
C VAL A 230 7.15 6.56 -9.12
N ASP A 231 7.02 7.75 -9.69
CA ASP A 231 6.33 7.97 -10.96
C ASP A 231 4.90 7.39 -10.97
N GLY A 232 4.18 7.64 -9.89
CA GLY A 232 2.81 7.14 -9.67
C GLY A 232 2.69 5.64 -9.40
N GLN A 233 3.78 4.86 -9.51
CA GLN A 233 3.77 3.44 -9.18
C GLN A 233 4.12 3.22 -7.71
N PHE A 234 3.28 2.46 -6.99
CA PHE A 234 3.58 2.05 -5.62
C PHE A 234 4.82 1.15 -5.59
N ARG A 235 5.83 1.52 -4.80
CA ARG A 235 7.10 0.78 -4.67
C ARG A 235 7.24 0.07 -3.32
N GLY A 236 6.48 0.47 -2.31
CA GLY A 236 6.49 -0.19 -1.00
C GLY A 236 6.25 0.78 0.16
N ILE A 237 6.57 0.33 1.37
CA ILE A 237 6.55 1.13 2.60
C ILE A 237 7.99 1.48 2.96
N SER A 238 8.26 2.74 3.29
CA SER A 238 9.60 3.19 3.70
C SER A 238 10.07 2.53 5.02
N PRO A 239 11.38 2.28 5.19
CA PRO A 239 12.44 2.37 4.19
C PRO A 239 12.28 1.33 3.06
N VAL A 240 12.44 1.76 1.80
CA VAL A 240 12.32 0.89 0.63
C VAL A 240 13.43 1.14 -0.39
N ASP A 241 13.95 0.06 -0.96
CA ASP A 241 14.90 0.09 -2.07
C ASP A 241 14.14 -0.03 -3.40
N VAL A 242 14.20 1.01 -4.22
CA VAL A 242 13.59 1.04 -5.54
C VAL A 242 14.68 0.81 -6.58
N ALA A 243 14.63 -0.31 -7.28
CA ALA A 243 15.55 -0.66 -8.36
C ALA A 243 14.92 -0.42 -9.73
N ASP A 244 15.72 -0.65 -10.78
CA ASP A 244 15.32 -0.58 -12.20
C ASP A 244 14.80 0.79 -12.64
N LEU A 245 15.26 1.85 -11.99
CA LEU A 245 14.98 3.23 -12.38
C LEU A 245 15.85 3.63 -13.57
N THR A 246 15.38 4.61 -14.33
CA THR A 246 16.19 5.18 -15.42
C THR A 246 17.14 6.24 -14.84
N ALA A 247 18.14 6.67 -15.60
CA ALA A 247 19.02 7.77 -15.18
C ALA A 247 18.33 9.14 -15.38
N ALA A 248 17.19 9.37 -14.70
CA ALA A 248 16.41 10.60 -14.74
C ALA A 248 15.95 11.03 -13.34
N ASP A 249 15.49 12.28 -13.20
CA ASP A 249 14.97 12.76 -11.91
C ASP A 249 13.50 12.34 -11.78
N HIS A 250 13.28 11.26 -11.05
CA HIS A 250 12.00 10.58 -10.84
C HIS A 250 11.15 11.28 -9.77
N TYR A 251 9.83 11.25 -9.91
CA TYR A 251 8.93 11.84 -8.92
C TYR A 251 8.66 10.86 -7.78
N VAL A 252 9.19 11.16 -6.60
CA VAL A 252 8.94 10.42 -5.36
C VAL A 252 7.80 11.09 -4.62
N THR A 253 6.69 10.38 -4.45
CA THR A 253 5.53 10.81 -3.65
C THR A 253 5.42 9.91 -2.44
N VAL A 254 5.38 10.50 -1.24
CA VAL A 254 5.22 9.77 0.02
C VAL A 254 3.91 10.15 0.71
N VAL A 255 3.18 9.13 1.15
CA VAL A 255 1.85 9.28 1.76
C VAL A 255 1.77 8.52 3.07
N ALA A 256 1.42 9.21 4.15
CA ALA A 256 1.19 8.60 5.46
C ALA A 256 -0.04 9.25 6.14
N PRO A 257 -0.97 8.47 6.71
CA PRO A 257 -2.09 9.03 7.46
C PRO A 257 -1.65 9.94 8.61
N GLY A 258 -2.25 11.12 8.71
CA GLY A 258 -1.89 12.12 9.72
C GLY A 258 -0.70 13.02 9.33
N TYR A 259 -0.20 12.93 8.10
CA TYR A 259 0.86 13.79 7.59
C TYR A 259 0.48 14.37 6.23
N ALA A 260 1.02 15.55 5.92
CA ALA A 260 0.86 16.18 4.63
C ALA A 260 1.55 15.33 3.55
N LEU A 261 0.94 15.27 2.38
CA LEU A 261 1.52 14.59 1.23
C LEU A 261 2.80 15.32 0.79
N THR A 262 3.91 14.59 0.67
CA THR A 262 5.21 15.17 0.28
C THR A 262 5.65 14.60 -1.06
N GLN A 263 6.09 15.48 -1.96
CA GLN A 263 6.58 15.13 -3.30
C GLN A 263 7.95 15.75 -3.55
N ARG A 264 8.88 14.98 -4.11
CA ARG A 264 10.23 15.43 -4.47
C ARG A 264 10.70 14.77 -5.76
N ARG A 265 11.64 15.41 -6.46
CA ARG A 265 12.33 14.81 -7.60
C ARG A 265 13.69 14.30 -7.14
N GLU A 266 13.97 13.02 -7.41
CA GLU A 266 15.20 12.37 -6.99
C GLU A 266 15.70 11.46 -8.11
N ARG A 267 17.02 11.39 -8.30
CA ARG A 267 17.62 10.60 -9.39
C ARG A 267 18.02 9.20 -8.94
N GLU A 268 18.92 9.13 -7.97
CA GLU A 268 19.50 7.89 -7.46
C GLU A 268 20.13 8.13 -6.09
N GLY A 269 20.48 7.05 -5.38
CA GLY A 269 21.16 7.11 -4.09
C GLY A 269 20.21 6.91 -2.91
N GLU A 270 20.41 7.64 -1.82
CA GLU A 270 19.59 7.54 -0.62
C GLU A 270 18.97 8.90 -0.30
N VAL A 271 17.65 8.90 -0.07
CA VAL A 271 16.87 10.08 0.29
C VAL A 271 16.07 9.81 1.55
N SER A 272 16.11 10.74 2.50
CA SER A 272 15.24 10.76 3.68
C SER A 272 14.28 11.95 3.59
N LEU A 273 12.98 11.67 3.71
CA LEU A 273 11.93 12.69 3.67
C LEU A 273 11.29 12.87 5.05
N THR A 274 11.32 14.09 5.57
CA THR A 274 10.63 14.46 6.80
C THR A 274 9.18 14.83 6.50
N LEU A 275 8.23 14.16 7.17
CA LEU A 275 6.80 14.33 6.99
C LEU A 275 6.26 15.41 7.95
N ALA A 276 5.53 16.38 7.41
CA ALA A 276 4.88 17.41 8.21
C ALA A 276 3.55 16.90 8.77
N PRO A 277 3.32 16.92 10.10
CA PRO A 277 2.05 16.47 10.68
C PRO A 277 0.93 17.44 10.31
N VAL A 278 -0.27 16.91 10.05
CA VAL A 278 -1.49 17.74 9.86
C VAL A 278 -2.24 17.95 11.17
N ALA A 279 -3.20 18.89 11.19
CA ALA A 279 -3.96 19.21 12.38
C ALA A 279 -4.65 17.99 13.03
N ALA A 280 -5.15 17.06 12.21
CA ALA A 280 -5.82 15.85 12.68
C ALA A 280 -4.88 14.73 13.18
N GLN A 281 -3.55 14.90 13.07
CA GLN A 281 -2.55 13.87 13.42
C GLN A 281 -2.69 13.39 14.87
N LYS A 282 -2.86 14.34 15.81
CA LYS A 282 -2.99 14.02 17.23
C LYS A 282 -4.25 13.24 17.55
N GLY A 283 -5.35 13.52 16.83
CA GLY A 283 -6.61 12.78 16.93
C GLY A 283 -6.43 11.34 16.46
N LEU A 284 -5.85 11.16 15.26
CA LEU A 284 -5.51 9.82 14.73
C LEU A 284 -4.66 9.02 15.72
N GLN A 285 -3.59 9.63 16.25
CA GLN A 285 -2.72 8.97 17.22
C GLN A 285 -3.49 8.54 18.46
N THR A 286 -4.30 9.43 19.03
CA THR A 286 -5.09 9.15 20.24
C THR A 286 -6.02 7.95 20.02
N PHE A 287 -6.78 7.92 18.93
CA PHE A 287 -7.76 6.86 18.68
C PHE A 287 -7.09 5.53 18.32
N THR A 288 -5.99 5.55 17.57
CA THR A 288 -5.25 4.31 17.25
C THR A 288 -4.58 3.72 18.49
N GLU A 289 -4.04 4.54 19.39
CA GLU A 289 -3.47 4.10 20.68
C GLU A 289 -4.55 3.53 21.62
N GLN A 290 -5.72 4.16 21.71
CA GLN A 290 -6.84 3.65 22.50
C GLN A 290 -7.32 2.28 21.99
N ALA A 291 -7.47 2.14 20.67
CA ALA A 291 -7.83 0.87 20.05
C ALA A 291 -6.76 -0.22 20.24
N ALA A 292 -5.48 0.15 20.21
CA ALA A 292 -4.36 -0.78 20.42
C ALA A 292 -4.23 -1.24 21.88
N ARG A 293 -4.57 -0.39 22.86
CA ARG A 293 -4.39 -0.68 24.29
C ARG A 293 -5.25 -1.85 24.77
N LYS A 294 -6.50 -1.91 24.33
CA LYS A 294 -7.45 -3.00 24.67
C LYS A 294 -8.17 -3.47 23.39
N PRO A 295 -7.49 -4.25 22.55
CA PRO A 295 -7.98 -4.63 21.21
C PRO A 295 -9.21 -5.53 21.23
N GLU A 296 -9.56 -6.11 22.39
CA GLU A 296 -10.76 -6.94 22.59
C GLU A 296 -11.70 -6.29 23.61
N SER A 297 -12.00 -4.99 23.45
CA SER A 297 -12.88 -4.28 24.38
C SER A 297 -13.82 -3.29 23.67
N PRO A 298 -14.88 -2.81 24.34
CA PRO A 298 -15.72 -1.73 23.83
C PRO A 298 -14.96 -0.43 23.54
N GLU A 299 -13.83 -0.19 24.24
CA GLU A 299 -13.00 1.01 24.03
C GLU A 299 -12.41 1.03 22.61
N ARG A 300 -12.12 -0.13 22.02
CA ARG A 300 -11.68 -0.23 20.62
C ARG A 300 -12.76 0.30 19.68
N ASP A 301 -13.98 -0.21 19.80
CA ASP A 301 -15.07 0.14 18.88
C ASP A 301 -15.44 1.63 19.04
N ALA A 302 -15.41 2.16 20.27
CA ALA A 302 -15.57 3.59 20.52
C ALA A 302 -14.48 4.43 19.82
N ALA A 303 -13.21 4.06 19.97
CA ALA A 303 -12.11 4.79 19.34
C ALA A 303 -12.17 4.72 17.80
N LEU A 304 -12.55 3.58 17.22
CA LEU A 304 -12.73 3.44 15.77
C LEU A 304 -13.89 4.29 15.25
N ARG A 305 -14.98 4.44 16.01
CA ARG A 305 -16.08 5.35 15.66
C ARG A 305 -15.62 6.80 15.64
N GLU A 306 -14.89 7.23 16.66
CA GLU A 306 -14.33 8.59 16.70
C GLU A 306 -13.36 8.85 15.53
N LEU A 307 -12.54 7.85 15.17
CA LEU A 307 -11.69 7.91 13.97
C LEU A 307 -12.52 8.02 12.69
N GLY A 308 -13.60 7.25 12.58
CA GLY A 308 -14.51 7.31 11.43
C GLY A 308 -15.22 8.67 11.31
N THR A 309 -15.65 9.24 12.44
CA THR A 309 -16.20 10.61 12.51
C THR A 309 -15.16 11.65 12.10
N LEU A 310 -13.93 11.53 12.60
CA LEU A 310 -12.81 12.41 12.23
C LEU A 310 -12.50 12.34 10.73
N ALA A 311 -12.59 11.15 10.14
CA ALA A 311 -12.39 10.94 8.71
C ALA A 311 -13.63 11.23 7.84
N GLY A 312 -14.79 11.55 8.44
CA GLY A 312 -16.02 11.83 7.73
C GLY A 312 -16.60 10.64 6.94
N VAL A 313 -16.41 9.41 7.42
CA VAL A 313 -16.86 8.18 6.75
C VAL A 313 -17.98 7.47 7.50
N SER A 314 -18.78 6.68 6.77
CA SER A 314 -19.85 5.86 7.36
C SER A 314 -19.33 4.56 7.98
N GLN A 315 -18.18 4.05 7.51
CA GLN A 315 -17.60 2.79 7.96
C GLN A 315 -16.08 2.88 8.12
N VAL A 316 -15.55 2.09 9.04
CA VAL A 316 -14.10 1.91 9.25
C VAL A 316 -13.75 0.45 9.09
N LEU A 317 -12.87 0.13 8.13
CA LEU A 317 -12.22 -1.17 8.02
C LEU A 317 -10.91 -1.11 8.82
N ALA A 318 -10.94 -1.67 10.02
CA ALA A 318 -9.80 -1.70 10.92
C ALA A 318 -9.09 -3.07 10.88
N LEU A 319 -7.75 -3.04 10.81
CA LEU A 319 -6.88 -4.21 10.94
C LEU A 319 -5.99 -4.02 12.17
N LEU A 320 -6.20 -4.79 13.23
CA LEU A 320 -5.29 -4.84 14.37
C LEU A 320 -4.23 -5.90 14.06
N VAL A 321 -2.97 -5.47 13.96
CA VAL A 321 -1.87 -6.31 13.46
C VAL A 321 -0.88 -6.53 14.59
N ARG A 322 -0.69 -7.78 15.00
CA ARG A 322 0.36 -8.19 15.94
C ARG A 322 1.45 -8.97 15.21
N GLY A 323 2.69 -8.56 15.44
CA GLY A 323 3.86 -9.24 14.95
C GLY A 323 4.23 -10.41 15.87
N GLY A 324 4.35 -11.61 15.29
CA GLY A 324 5.03 -12.72 15.96
C GLY A 324 6.55 -12.48 16.03
N ALA A 325 7.26 -13.22 16.88
CA ALA A 325 8.71 -13.11 17.02
C ALA A 325 9.45 -13.43 15.70
N GLY A 326 10.41 -12.59 15.32
CA GLY A 326 11.22 -12.78 14.11
C GLY A 326 10.38 -12.79 12.83
N ALA A 327 10.54 -13.84 12.02
CA ALA A 327 9.84 -14.03 10.75
C ALA A 327 8.46 -14.70 10.90
N ALA A 328 7.94 -14.85 12.12
CA ALA A 328 6.63 -15.42 12.36
C ALA A 328 5.52 -14.60 11.64
N PRO A 329 4.46 -15.27 11.17
CA PRO A 329 3.35 -14.61 10.53
C PRO A 329 2.68 -13.60 11.46
N LEU A 330 2.01 -12.63 10.86
CA LEU A 330 1.24 -11.60 11.54
C LEU A 330 -0.08 -12.19 11.99
N GLU A 331 -0.47 -11.93 13.23
CA GLU A 331 -1.84 -12.16 13.69
C GLU A 331 -2.66 -10.92 13.38
N VAL A 332 -3.70 -11.08 12.56
CA VAL A 332 -4.55 -9.97 12.11
C VAL A 332 -5.97 -10.17 12.60
N THR A 333 -6.46 -9.21 13.37
CA THR A 333 -7.87 -9.07 13.72
C THR A 333 -8.47 -7.97 12.86
N GLY A 334 -9.29 -8.36 11.88
CA GLY A 334 -9.99 -7.44 11.01
C GLY A 334 -11.44 -7.23 11.43
N LEU A 335 -11.91 -5.99 11.32
CA LEU A 335 -13.33 -5.66 11.46
C LEU A 335 -13.73 -4.51 10.53
N ARG A 336 -14.94 -4.58 9.99
CA ARG A 336 -15.59 -3.47 9.31
C ARG A 336 -16.72 -2.98 10.21
N LEU A 337 -16.57 -1.76 10.72
CA LEU A 337 -17.44 -1.18 11.74
C LEU A 337 -18.25 -0.03 11.15
N ASP A 338 -19.54 0.03 11.48
CA ASP A 338 -20.43 1.15 11.19
C ASP A 338 -20.23 2.26 12.22
N VAL A 339 -19.91 3.47 11.76
CA VAL A 339 -19.56 4.61 12.61
C VAL A 339 -20.75 5.07 13.45
N SER A 340 -21.97 4.93 12.93
CA SER A 340 -23.18 5.47 13.55
C SER A 340 -23.47 4.85 14.91
N ASP A 341 -23.34 3.53 15.04
CA ASP A 341 -23.74 2.79 16.24
C ASP A 341 -22.75 1.70 16.69
N GLY A 342 -21.64 1.51 15.97
CA GLY A 342 -20.62 0.50 16.29
C GLY A 342 -20.98 -0.91 15.84
N HIS A 343 -21.94 -1.08 14.91
CA HIS A 343 -22.24 -2.39 14.36
C HIS A 343 -21.07 -2.92 13.52
N ASN A 344 -20.55 -4.09 13.89
CA ASN A 344 -19.56 -4.80 13.09
C ASN A 344 -20.24 -5.48 11.89
N GLN A 345 -20.16 -4.83 10.73
CA GLN A 345 -20.59 -5.35 9.43
C GLN A 345 -19.79 -6.59 9.01
N ALA A 346 -18.51 -6.64 9.36
CA ALA A 346 -17.68 -7.81 9.16
C ALA A 346 -16.68 -7.97 10.31
N TYR A 347 -16.28 -9.22 10.55
CA TYR A 347 -15.24 -9.58 11.50
C TYR A 347 -14.52 -10.82 11.01
N ALA A 348 -13.18 -10.80 11.05
CA ALA A 348 -12.37 -11.94 10.66
C ALA A 348 -11.05 -11.96 11.44
N LEU A 349 -10.59 -13.17 11.74
CA LEU A 349 -9.31 -13.46 12.36
C LEU A 349 -8.49 -14.27 11.37
N GLY A 350 -7.22 -13.91 11.19
CA GLY A 350 -6.35 -14.64 10.28
C GLY A 350 -4.88 -14.45 10.61
N THR A 351 -4.06 -15.38 10.12
CA THR A 351 -2.61 -15.25 10.10
C THR A 351 -2.17 -14.85 8.70
N VAL A 352 -1.29 -13.86 8.59
CA VAL A 352 -0.80 -13.35 7.30
C VAL A 352 0.73 -13.50 7.25
N PRO A 353 1.30 -14.08 6.17
CA PRO A 353 2.76 -14.13 6.00
C PRO A 353 3.38 -12.72 5.98
N ARG A 354 4.65 -12.60 6.38
CA ARG A 354 5.44 -11.38 6.17
C ARG A 354 6.12 -11.39 4.80
N GLY A 355 6.69 -10.24 4.40
CA GLY A 355 7.46 -10.13 3.16
C GLY A 355 6.62 -10.40 1.92
N GLU A 356 7.20 -10.98 0.87
CA GLU A 356 6.53 -11.18 -0.44
C GLU A 356 5.20 -11.93 -0.34
N GLY A 357 5.07 -12.87 0.61
CA GLY A 357 3.85 -13.65 0.82
C GLY A 357 2.66 -12.87 1.43
N LEU A 358 2.87 -11.66 1.94
CA LEU A 358 1.83 -10.85 2.61
C LEU A 358 0.63 -10.57 1.69
N VAL A 359 0.91 -10.23 0.42
CA VAL A 359 -0.13 -9.92 -0.58
C VAL A 359 -1.02 -11.13 -0.78
N GLY A 360 -0.45 -12.28 -1.14
CA GLY A 360 -1.20 -13.51 -1.39
C GLY A 360 -1.93 -14.03 -0.15
N GLY A 361 -1.27 -14.03 1.02
CA GLY A 361 -1.84 -14.57 2.25
C GLY A 361 -2.93 -13.70 2.89
N SER A 362 -2.99 -12.40 2.57
CA SER A 362 -4.04 -11.50 3.10
C SER A 362 -5.32 -11.51 2.27
N GLN A 363 -5.31 -11.99 1.01
CA GLN A 363 -6.44 -11.83 0.08
C GLN A 363 -7.75 -12.42 0.60
N ALA A 364 -7.73 -13.64 1.15
CA ALA A 364 -8.93 -14.30 1.65
C ALA A 364 -9.54 -13.57 2.84
N LEU A 365 -8.69 -13.12 3.78
CA LEU A 365 -9.08 -12.33 4.95
C LEU A 365 -9.75 -11.02 4.52
N LEU A 366 -9.09 -10.27 3.62
CA LEU A 366 -9.58 -8.98 3.14
C LEU A 366 -10.86 -9.13 2.31
N ALA A 367 -10.93 -10.14 1.44
CA ALA A 367 -12.13 -10.43 0.67
C ALA A 367 -13.33 -10.71 1.58
N GLN A 368 -13.15 -11.46 2.68
CA GLN A 368 -14.21 -11.68 3.67
C GLN A 368 -14.66 -10.37 4.34
N LEU A 369 -13.72 -9.52 4.77
CA LEU A 369 -14.03 -8.26 5.46
C LEU A 369 -14.78 -7.26 4.57
N VAL A 370 -14.47 -7.25 3.27
CA VAL A 370 -15.10 -6.37 2.28
C VAL A 370 -16.43 -6.93 1.76
N SER A 371 -16.58 -8.26 1.70
CA SER A 371 -17.80 -8.90 1.15
C SER A 371 -18.91 -9.14 2.17
N ALA A 372 -18.58 -9.40 3.45
CA ALA A 372 -19.57 -9.79 4.45
C ALA A 372 -20.35 -8.59 5.01
N ASP A 373 -21.68 -8.74 5.16
CA ASP A 373 -22.57 -7.82 5.88
C ASP A 373 -23.33 -8.62 6.96
N ALA A 374 -22.84 -8.58 8.19
CA ALA A 374 -23.38 -9.34 9.30
C ALA A 374 -24.78 -8.83 9.66
N PRO A 375 -25.79 -9.71 9.82
CA PRO A 375 -27.11 -9.26 10.22
C PRO A 375 -27.11 -8.78 11.68
N ARG A 376 -27.85 -7.70 11.93
CA ARG A 376 -28.16 -7.24 13.29
C ARG A 376 -28.88 -8.33 14.09
N GLN A 377 -28.58 -8.44 15.38
CA GLN A 377 -29.23 -9.43 16.26
C GLN A 377 -30.36 -8.76 17.04
N GLY A 378 -31.62 -9.12 16.74
CA GLY A 378 -32.80 -8.53 17.38
C GLY A 378 -32.87 -7.00 17.20
N GLY A 379 -32.40 -6.49 16.05
CA GLY A 379 -32.31 -5.06 15.76
C GLY A 379 -31.13 -4.33 16.41
N LYS A 380 -30.35 -4.99 17.26
CA LYS A 380 -29.21 -4.39 17.97
C LYS A 380 -27.90 -4.56 17.19
N PRO A 381 -26.93 -3.63 17.35
CA PRO A 381 -25.60 -3.77 16.77
C PRO A 381 -24.91 -5.02 17.31
N VAL A 382 -24.22 -5.72 16.42
CA VAL A 382 -23.35 -6.87 16.76
C VAL A 382 -21.93 -6.36 16.97
N THR A 383 -21.31 -6.79 18.07
CA THR A 383 -19.92 -6.48 18.39
C THR A 383 -19.11 -7.76 18.64
N HIS A 384 -17.80 -7.69 18.43
CA HIS A 384 -16.87 -8.81 18.59
C HIS A 384 -15.72 -8.42 19.52
N PHE A 385 -15.94 -8.61 20.82
CA PHE A 385 -14.95 -8.47 21.90
C PHE A 385 -15.35 -9.33 23.11
N ALA A 386 -14.38 -9.74 23.92
CA ALA A 386 -14.62 -10.55 25.11
C ALA A 386 -15.36 -9.72 26.18
N GLY A 387 -16.62 -10.05 26.45
CA GLY A 387 -17.40 -9.47 27.57
C GLY A 387 -18.62 -8.61 27.20
N GLY A 388 -18.96 -8.44 25.92
CA GLY A 388 -20.23 -7.82 25.50
C GLY A 388 -21.39 -8.83 25.51
N ILE A 389 -22.46 -8.52 26.25
CA ILE A 389 -23.58 -9.43 26.55
C ILE A 389 -24.31 -9.93 25.27
N SER A 390 -24.52 -11.26 25.25
CA SER A 390 -25.35 -12.10 24.37
C SER A 390 -24.83 -12.46 22.96
N THR A 391 -23.60 -12.96 22.85
CA THR A 391 -23.28 -13.88 21.75
C THR A 391 -23.96 -15.23 22.03
N THR A 392 -25.01 -15.55 21.26
CA THR A 392 -25.63 -16.88 21.32
C THR A 392 -24.55 -17.94 21.02
N ARG A 393 -24.58 -19.09 21.71
CA ARG A 393 -23.65 -20.22 21.50
C ARG A 393 -23.40 -20.54 20.01
N ARG A 394 -24.43 -20.33 19.18
CA ARG A 394 -24.36 -20.50 17.72
C ARG A 394 -23.50 -19.47 16.99
N THR A 395 -23.52 -18.20 17.39
CA THR A 395 -22.68 -17.15 16.79
C THR A 395 -21.22 -17.39 17.10
N VAL A 396 -20.90 -17.75 18.35
CA VAL A 396 -19.56 -18.20 18.74
C VAL A 396 -19.17 -19.43 17.92
N GLY A 397 -20.12 -20.35 17.70
CA GLY A 397 -19.95 -21.52 16.85
C GLY A 397 -19.62 -21.19 15.39
N TYR A 398 -20.36 -20.27 14.77
CA TYR A 398 -20.12 -19.86 13.38
C TYR A 398 -18.81 -19.09 13.20
N VAL A 399 -18.46 -18.21 14.15
CA VAL A 399 -17.18 -17.51 14.13
C VAL A 399 -16.04 -18.51 14.29
N LEU A 400 -16.09 -19.43 15.26
CA LEU A 400 -15.09 -20.48 15.43
C LEU A 400 -14.98 -21.41 14.21
N MET A 401 -16.09 -21.72 13.56
CA MET A 401 -16.10 -22.46 12.29
C MET A 401 -15.40 -21.70 11.16
N ALA A 402 -15.75 -20.44 10.96
CA ALA A 402 -15.15 -19.59 9.94
C ALA A 402 -13.64 -19.39 10.21
N THR A 403 -13.26 -19.13 11.47
CA THR A 403 -11.85 -19.08 11.90
C THR A 403 -11.14 -20.40 11.67
N GLY A 404 -11.80 -21.53 11.95
CA GLY A 404 -11.26 -22.86 11.68
C GLY A 404 -10.96 -23.09 10.20
N VAL A 405 -11.87 -22.69 9.31
CA VAL A 405 -11.67 -22.77 7.85
C VAL A 405 -10.55 -21.84 7.37
N ALA A 406 -10.45 -20.62 7.90
CA ALA A 406 -9.38 -19.68 7.56
C ALA A 406 -8.00 -20.20 8.01
N LEU A 407 -7.91 -20.74 9.22
CA LEU A 407 -6.68 -21.36 9.75
C LEU A 407 -6.28 -22.61 8.95
N LEU A 408 -7.24 -23.41 8.48
CA LEU A 408 -7.00 -24.53 7.57
C LEU A 408 -6.44 -24.05 6.22
N ALA A 409 -7.05 -23.03 5.61
CA ALA A 409 -6.59 -22.47 4.35
C ALA A 409 -5.18 -21.89 4.47
N GLY A 410 -4.92 -21.14 5.55
CA GLY A 410 -3.57 -20.65 5.89
C GLY A 410 -2.59 -21.79 6.09
N GLY A 411 -2.97 -22.82 6.85
CA GLY A 411 -2.12 -24.00 7.09
C GLY A 411 -1.76 -24.76 5.82
N VAL A 412 -2.71 -24.94 4.90
CA VAL A 412 -2.46 -25.53 3.58
C VAL A 412 -1.50 -24.68 2.75
N TYR A 413 -1.71 -23.36 2.71
CA TYR A 413 -0.82 -22.43 2.01
C TYR A 413 0.60 -22.48 2.55
N PHE A 414 0.77 -22.38 3.88
CA PHE A 414 2.09 -22.48 4.51
C PHE A 414 2.73 -23.86 4.36
N GLY A 415 1.93 -24.93 4.25
CA GLY A 415 2.43 -26.27 3.93
C GLY A 415 2.99 -26.35 2.52
N MET A 416 2.32 -25.73 1.54
CA MET A 416 2.83 -25.61 0.17
C MET A 416 4.11 -24.77 0.12
N GLU A 417 4.15 -23.65 0.83
CA GLU A 417 5.32 -22.77 0.85
C GLU A 417 6.51 -23.41 1.59
N ALA A 418 6.26 -24.15 2.68
CA ALA A 418 7.28 -24.95 3.35
C ALA A 418 7.86 -26.04 2.43
N SER A 419 7.01 -26.67 1.61
CA SER A 419 7.46 -27.62 0.59
C SER A 419 8.32 -26.95 -0.47
N ALA A 420 7.91 -25.79 -0.99
CA ALA A 420 8.71 -25.02 -1.95
C ALA A 420 10.08 -24.61 -1.38
N LYS A 421 10.12 -24.12 -0.14
CA LYS A 421 11.39 -23.79 0.55
C LYS A 421 12.25 -25.02 0.83
N SER A 422 11.66 -26.19 1.04
CA SER A 422 12.41 -27.45 1.14
C SER A 422 13.13 -27.78 -0.17
N ASP A 423 12.47 -27.55 -1.31
CA ASP A 423 13.06 -27.79 -2.62
C ASP A 423 14.12 -26.76 -2.98
N ASP A 424 13.92 -25.49 -2.63
CA ASP A 424 14.95 -24.45 -2.74
C ASP A 424 16.16 -24.74 -1.86
N PHE A 425 15.94 -25.24 -0.64
CA PHE A 425 17.03 -25.63 0.27
C PHE A 425 17.87 -26.77 -0.32
N LYS A 426 17.25 -27.75 -0.97
CA LYS A 426 17.97 -28.87 -1.65
C LYS A 426 18.82 -28.38 -2.83
N ARG A 427 18.42 -27.28 -3.46
CA ARG A 427 19.12 -26.68 -4.61
C ARG A 427 20.22 -25.69 -4.21
N ALA A 428 20.18 -25.18 -2.97
CA ALA A 428 21.17 -24.22 -2.47
C ALA A 428 22.45 -24.90 -1.96
N ALA A 429 23.59 -24.19 -2.07
CA ALA A 429 24.86 -24.64 -1.51
C ALA A 429 24.77 -24.69 0.02
N GLN A 430 24.93 -25.89 0.59
CA GLN A 430 24.58 -26.20 2.00
C GLN A 430 25.43 -25.47 3.05
N ASN A 431 26.57 -24.91 2.65
CA ASN A 431 27.50 -24.14 3.48
C ASN A 431 27.28 -22.61 3.39
N SER A 432 26.29 -22.15 2.64
CA SER A 432 25.98 -20.71 2.53
C SER A 432 25.04 -20.23 3.64
N SER A 433 25.19 -18.96 4.04
CA SER A 433 24.23 -18.28 4.94
C SER A 433 22.81 -18.32 4.38
N ARG A 434 22.67 -18.18 3.06
CA ARG A 434 21.41 -18.30 2.32
C ARG A 434 20.72 -19.65 2.52
N ALA A 435 21.47 -20.76 2.53
CA ALA A 435 20.89 -22.08 2.79
C ALA A 435 20.39 -22.19 4.24
N GLN A 436 21.07 -21.57 5.21
CA GLN A 436 20.59 -21.54 6.59
C GLN A 436 19.31 -20.71 6.75
N ASP A 437 19.19 -19.59 6.05
CA ASP A 437 17.98 -18.76 6.06
C ASP A 437 16.78 -19.46 5.40
N ILE A 438 16.99 -20.14 4.27
CA ILE A 438 15.93 -20.92 3.62
C ILE A 438 15.46 -22.05 4.55
N LYS A 439 16.40 -22.70 5.26
CA LYS A 439 16.08 -23.77 6.22
C LYS A 439 15.31 -23.26 7.44
N SER A 440 15.71 -22.14 8.03
CA SER A 440 15.04 -21.56 9.20
C SER A 440 13.63 -21.07 8.85
N THR A 441 13.49 -20.42 7.69
CA THR A 441 12.21 -19.95 7.16
C THR A 441 11.29 -21.11 6.81
N GLY A 442 11.79 -22.13 6.11
CA GLY A 442 11.01 -23.33 5.76
C GLY A 442 10.52 -24.11 6.99
N LYS A 443 11.35 -24.22 8.03
CA LYS A 443 10.94 -24.81 9.33
C LYS A 443 9.86 -24.00 10.02
N SER A 444 9.95 -22.67 9.96
CA SER A 444 8.95 -21.79 10.53
C SER A 444 7.61 -21.94 9.79
N TYR A 445 7.63 -22.04 8.46
CA TYR A 445 6.42 -22.26 7.66
C TYR A 445 5.81 -23.64 7.89
N ALA A 446 6.63 -24.69 8.03
CA ALA A 446 6.14 -26.02 8.39
C ALA A 446 5.46 -26.03 9.76
N LEU A 447 6.06 -25.37 10.76
CA LEU A 447 5.45 -25.23 12.09
C LEU A 447 4.12 -24.48 12.02
N VAL A 448 4.04 -23.39 11.24
CA VAL A 448 2.81 -22.63 11.03
C VAL A 448 1.75 -23.47 10.30
N ALA A 449 2.16 -24.29 9.34
CA ALA A 449 1.27 -25.21 8.64
C ALA A 449 0.65 -26.22 9.62
N ASP A 450 1.46 -26.87 10.43
CA ASP A 450 1.02 -27.87 11.41
C ASP A 450 0.10 -27.25 12.47
N VAL A 451 0.51 -26.10 13.02
CA VAL A 451 -0.26 -25.36 14.03
C VAL A 451 -1.58 -24.85 13.43
N GLY A 452 -1.55 -24.29 12.22
CA GLY A 452 -2.73 -23.79 11.51
C GLY A 452 -3.73 -24.89 11.17
N ILE A 453 -3.26 -26.06 10.72
CA ILE A 453 -4.12 -27.21 10.45
C ILE A 453 -4.73 -27.74 11.75
N LEU A 454 -3.94 -27.92 12.81
CA LEU A 454 -4.42 -28.45 14.09
C LEU A 454 -5.41 -27.51 14.78
N LEU A 455 -5.09 -26.22 14.89
CA LEU A 455 -6.00 -25.21 15.43
C LEU A 455 -7.21 -25.00 14.53
N GLY A 456 -7.03 -25.10 13.21
CA GLY A 456 -8.11 -25.01 12.23
C GLY A 456 -9.14 -26.13 12.40
N LEU A 457 -8.68 -27.39 12.49
CA LEU A 457 -9.53 -28.55 12.77
C LEU A 457 -10.19 -28.46 14.16
N ALA A 458 -9.43 -28.07 15.18
CA ALA A 458 -9.97 -27.94 16.55
C ALA A 458 -11.04 -26.84 16.64
N SER A 459 -10.80 -25.69 16.00
CA SER A 459 -11.73 -24.55 15.97
C SER A 459 -12.95 -24.85 15.11
N ALA A 460 -12.79 -25.53 13.97
CA ALA A 460 -13.91 -25.99 13.15
C ALA A 460 -14.76 -27.02 13.88
N GLY A 461 -14.14 -27.96 14.60
CA GLY A 461 -14.84 -28.96 15.42
C GLY A 461 -15.61 -28.33 16.59
N ALA A 462 -14.95 -27.48 17.37
CA ALA A 462 -15.59 -26.75 18.47
C ALA A 462 -16.68 -25.80 17.97
N GLY A 463 -16.41 -25.11 16.86
CA GLY A 463 -17.35 -24.20 16.21
C GLY A 463 -18.59 -24.92 15.70
N GLY A 464 -18.42 -26.06 15.02
CA GLY A 464 -19.52 -26.88 14.54
C GLY A 464 -20.36 -27.45 15.68
N TYR A 465 -19.71 -27.88 16.76
CA TYR A 465 -20.41 -28.31 17.97
C TYR A 465 -21.26 -27.17 18.57
N LEU A 466 -20.70 -25.97 18.72
CA LEU A 466 -21.42 -24.82 19.28
C LEU A 466 -22.50 -24.25 18.33
N ALA A 467 -22.30 -24.36 17.02
CA ALA A 467 -23.23 -23.91 15.98
C ALA A 467 -24.45 -24.84 15.84
N PHE A 468 -24.26 -26.15 15.98
CA PHE A 468 -25.27 -27.15 15.62
C PHE A 468 -25.76 -28.03 16.78
N ALA A 469 -25.15 -27.98 17.98
CA ALA A 469 -25.67 -28.71 19.14
C ALA A 469 -27.03 -28.14 19.58
N LYS A 470 -28.06 -28.99 19.56
CA LYS A 470 -29.42 -28.69 20.02
C LYS A 470 -29.44 -28.60 21.55
N GLY A 471 -29.88 -27.46 22.10
CA GLY A 471 -29.95 -27.26 23.54
C GLY A 471 -30.95 -28.20 24.21
N GLY A 472 -30.46 -29.25 24.87
CA GLY A 472 -31.21 -30.02 25.85
C GLY A 472 -30.86 -29.53 27.25
N SER A 473 -31.80 -28.87 27.91
CA SER A 473 -31.76 -28.68 29.36
C SER A 473 -31.97 -30.03 30.04
N GLY A 474 -30.98 -30.53 30.78
CA GLY A 474 -31.16 -31.74 31.56
C GLY A 474 -29.90 -32.18 32.30
N GLY A 475 -29.89 -31.94 33.62
CA GLY A 475 -29.27 -32.80 34.62
C GLY A 475 -27.74 -32.86 34.69
N SER A 476 -27.20 -32.25 35.74
CA SER A 476 -25.84 -32.47 36.24
C SER A 476 -25.47 -33.95 36.35
N LYS A 477 -24.51 -34.41 35.55
CA LYS A 477 -23.62 -35.55 35.88
C LYS A 477 -22.23 -35.31 35.31
N SER A 478 -21.25 -35.27 36.19
CA SER A 478 -19.81 -35.19 35.89
C SER A 478 -19.38 -36.36 34.99
N PRO A 479 -18.46 -36.16 34.03
CA PRO A 479 -17.93 -37.25 33.23
C PRO A 479 -16.92 -38.08 34.04
N PRO A 480 -16.78 -39.40 33.77
CA PRO A 480 -15.86 -40.27 34.50
C PRO A 480 -14.42 -40.03 34.07
N ARG A 481 -13.52 -40.14 35.07
CA ARG A 481 -12.07 -40.07 34.97
C ARG A 481 -11.53 -41.24 34.15
N ALA A 482 -10.77 -40.97 33.09
CA ALA A 482 -10.03 -41.98 32.34
C ALA A 482 -8.86 -42.56 33.19
N PRO A 483 -8.51 -43.85 33.02
CA PRO A 483 -7.54 -44.53 33.86
C PRO A 483 -6.10 -44.09 33.57
N ARG A 484 -5.32 -44.03 34.65
CA ARG A 484 -3.88 -43.72 34.68
C ARG A 484 -3.11 -44.93 34.16
N ALA A 485 -2.37 -44.78 33.06
CA ALA A 485 -1.39 -45.77 32.65
C ALA A 485 -0.14 -45.66 33.53
N THR A 486 0.24 -46.76 34.17
CA THR A 486 1.51 -46.98 34.86
C THR A 486 2.65 -47.20 33.85
N PRO A 487 3.89 -46.80 34.18
CA PRO A 487 5.04 -46.96 33.30
C PRO A 487 5.52 -48.41 33.26
N ALA A 488 5.79 -48.92 32.05
CA ALA A 488 6.44 -50.21 31.85
C ALA A 488 7.96 -50.05 31.87
N SER A 489 8.59 -51.00 32.54
CA SER A 489 10.00 -51.21 32.85
C SER A 489 10.92 -51.35 31.63
N GLU A 490 12.12 -50.76 31.75
CA GLU A 490 13.31 -51.04 30.94
C GLU A 490 13.85 -52.47 31.16
N PRO A 491 14.51 -53.07 30.16
CA PRO A 491 15.51 -54.10 30.38
C PRO A 491 16.94 -53.51 30.40
N ALA A 492 17.70 -53.95 31.40
CA ALA A 492 19.10 -53.59 31.63
C ALA A 492 20.07 -54.25 30.63
N ALA A 493 21.14 -53.54 30.27
CA ALA A 493 22.42 -54.14 29.93
C ALA A 493 23.60 -53.15 30.14
N THR A 494 24.43 -53.52 31.14
CA THR A 494 25.90 -53.37 31.24
C THR A 494 26.58 -51.99 31.25
N LYS A 495 27.28 -51.78 32.37
CA LYS A 495 28.30 -50.76 32.66
C LYS A 495 29.59 -51.03 31.90
N GLU A 496 30.19 -49.98 31.33
CA GLU A 496 31.64 -49.78 31.34
C GLU A 496 31.94 -48.26 31.28
N ALA A 497 32.91 -47.81 32.07
CA ALA A 497 33.08 -46.43 32.52
C ALA A 497 34.37 -45.80 31.97
N LEU A 498 34.36 -44.48 31.68
CA LEU A 498 35.54 -43.58 31.65
C LEU A 498 35.09 -42.10 31.85
N PRO A 499 35.96 -41.17 32.29
CA PRO A 499 35.79 -40.40 33.54
C PRO A 499 35.33 -38.93 33.37
N MET A 500 34.72 -38.39 34.43
CA MET A 500 34.34 -36.98 34.55
C MET A 500 35.52 -36.09 35.02
N PRO A 501 35.57 -34.80 34.60
CA PRO A 501 36.48 -33.80 35.17
C PRO A 501 36.00 -33.28 36.55
N PRO A 502 36.92 -32.74 37.40
CA PRO A 502 36.64 -32.37 38.79
C PRO A 502 35.90 -31.03 38.95
N PRO A 503 35.31 -30.75 40.15
CA PRO A 503 34.44 -29.61 40.40
C PRO A 503 35.20 -28.28 40.59
N PRO A 504 34.55 -27.12 40.38
CA PRO A 504 35.20 -25.81 40.47
C PRO A 504 35.44 -25.39 41.93
N ALA A 505 36.65 -24.84 42.18
CA ALA A 505 37.08 -24.31 43.46
C ALA A 505 36.74 -22.82 43.64
N GLN A 506 36.65 -22.42 44.91
CA GLN A 506 36.21 -21.13 45.45
C GLN A 506 37.17 -19.96 45.16
N ALA A 507 36.61 -18.76 45.27
CA ALA A 507 37.21 -17.45 45.03
C ALA A 507 38.15 -16.95 46.15
N VAL A 508 39.25 -16.26 45.76
CA VAL A 508 39.92 -15.15 46.48
C VAL A 508 40.64 -14.25 45.43
N PRO A 509 41.07 -13.00 45.72
CA PRO A 509 40.73 -11.82 44.92
C PRO A 509 41.87 -11.34 44.02
N ALA A 510 41.54 -10.75 42.87
CA ALA A 510 42.51 -10.08 42.01
C ALA A 510 42.68 -8.61 42.42
N SER A 511 43.83 -8.27 42.97
CA SER A 511 44.33 -6.90 43.09
C SER A 511 45.71 -6.82 42.45
N THR A 512 45.80 -6.27 41.24
CA THR A 512 46.88 -5.40 40.71
C THR A 512 46.78 -5.36 39.19
N GLN A 513 46.07 -4.37 38.66
CA GLN A 513 46.27 -3.74 37.34
C GLN A 513 45.15 -2.71 37.15
N THR A 514 45.21 -1.63 37.92
CA THR A 514 44.27 -0.52 37.77
C THR A 514 45.03 0.75 38.06
N GLN A 515 45.62 1.34 37.01
CA GLN A 515 46.12 2.72 37.02
C GLN A 515 46.54 3.22 35.62
N SER A 516 46.84 2.32 34.66
CA SER A 516 47.16 2.72 33.26
C SER A 516 45.91 2.95 32.40
N ASP A 517 44.86 2.14 32.58
CA ASP A 517 43.72 2.13 31.66
C ASP A 517 42.69 3.23 31.97
N THR A 518 42.64 3.71 33.22
CA THR A 518 41.74 4.81 33.64
C THR A 518 42.19 6.16 33.07
N ARG A 519 43.50 6.43 32.99
CA ARG A 519 44.03 7.68 32.41
C ARG A 519 43.83 7.77 30.90
N ALA A 520 43.94 6.65 30.18
CA ALA A 520 43.70 6.62 28.74
C ALA A 520 42.22 6.83 28.39
N GLN A 521 41.30 6.35 29.23
CA GLN A 521 39.86 6.55 29.07
C GLN A 521 39.41 7.98 29.40
N ASP A 522 40.03 8.61 30.40
CA ASP A 522 39.75 10.02 30.76
C ASP A 522 40.23 11.00 29.67
N ASP A 523 41.40 10.76 29.06
CA ASP A 523 41.93 11.59 27.96
C ASP A 523 41.08 11.49 26.69
N GLU A 524 40.49 10.32 26.42
CA GLU A 524 39.61 10.12 25.26
C GLU A 524 38.22 10.76 25.47
N ALA A 525 37.71 10.76 26.70
CA ALA A 525 36.48 11.45 27.07
C ALA A 525 36.61 12.98 26.93
N GLN A 526 37.74 13.55 27.38
CA GLN A 526 38.01 14.99 27.25
C GLN A 526 38.13 15.44 25.79
N LYS A 527 38.76 14.63 24.93
CA LYS A 527 38.85 14.92 23.48
C LYS A 527 37.48 14.92 22.81
N ARG A 528 36.61 13.96 23.16
CA ARG A 528 35.24 13.89 22.64
C ARG A 528 34.39 15.08 23.11
N GLU A 529 34.56 15.51 24.36
CA GLU A 529 33.86 16.68 24.89
C GLU A 529 34.30 17.98 24.21
N GLU A 530 35.60 18.14 23.93
CA GLU A 530 36.12 19.29 23.18
C GLU A 530 35.63 19.30 21.72
N GLU A 531 35.55 18.13 21.07
CA GLU A 531 35.01 18.00 19.71
C GLU A 531 33.51 18.34 19.65
N LEU A 532 32.74 17.88 20.64
CA LEU A 532 31.32 18.22 20.77
C LEU A 532 31.12 19.72 21.01
N ARG A 533 32.00 20.37 21.77
CA ARG A 533 31.95 21.83 21.98
C ARG A 533 32.21 22.58 20.66
N LYS A 534 33.23 22.19 19.90
CA LYS A 534 33.53 22.78 18.58
C LYS A 534 32.38 22.61 17.59
N ARG A 535 31.74 21.43 17.55
CA ARG A 535 30.57 21.19 16.70
C ARG A 535 29.37 22.06 17.12
N ARG A 536 29.15 22.28 18.42
CA ARG A 536 28.08 23.17 18.90
C ARG A 536 28.33 24.63 18.50
N GLU A 537 29.57 25.10 18.63
CA GLU A 537 29.96 26.45 18.20
C GLU A 537 29.81 26.63 16.68
N GLU A 538 30.12 25.61 15.89
CA GLU A 538 29.94 25.62 14.42
C GLU A 538 28.46 25.66 14.04
N VAL A 539 27.61 24.87 14.69
CA VAL A 539 26.16 24.86 14.47
C VAL A 539 25.54 26.21 14.85
N GLU A 540 25.99 26.84 15.94
CA GLU A 540 25.53 28.19 16.31
C GLU A 540 25.93 29.24 15.29
N ARG A 541 27.15 29.18 14.73
CA ARG A 541 27.58 30.07 13.64
C ARG A 541 26.73 29.88 12.39
N GLN A 542 26.51 28.64 11.97
CA GLN A 542 25.66 28.35 10.81
C GLN A 542 24.22 28.85 11.01
N ARG A 543 23.69 28.74 12.24
CA ARG A 543 22.38 29.26 12.59
C ARG A 543 22.31 30.80 12.51
N GLN A 544 23.35 31.50 12.98
CA GLN A 544 23.45 32.96 12.86
C GLN A 544 23.54 33.40 11.41
N GLU A 545 24.35 32.71 10.59
CA GLU A 545 24.48 33.01 9.16
C GLU A 545 23.16 32.79 8.40
N LEU A 546 22.44 31.71 8.70
CA LEU A 546 21.10 31.46 8.16
C LEU A 546 20.08 32.53 8.58
N GLU A 547 20.15 33.01 9.82
CA GLU A 547 19.25 34.05 10.31
C GLU A 547 19.54 35.42 9.65
N GLU A 548 20.81 35.77 9.45
CA GLU A 548 21.19 36.97 8.69
C GLU A 548 20.75 36.89 7.23
N ARG A 549 20.95 35.73 6.60
CA ARG A 549 20.56 35.50 5.22
C ARG A 549 19.05 35.59 5.04
N ARG A 550 18.28 35.04 5.98
CA ARG A 550 16.81 35.18 6.01
C ARG A 550 16.39 36.64 6.19
N LYS A 551 17.04 37.42 7.07
CA LYS A 551 16.75 38.85 7.23
C LYS A 551 17.05 39.64 5.95
N GLN A 552 18.08 39.27 5.21
CA GLN A 552 18.41 39.89 3.92
C GLN A 552 17.35 39.55 2.85
N GLU A 553 16.89 38.31 2.79
CA GLU A 553 15.82 37.89 1.86
C GLU A 553 14.49 38.57 2.19
N GLU A 554 14.11 38.64 3.47
CA GLU A 554 12.90 39.36 3.91
C GLU A 554 12.98 40.87 3.56
N ALA A 555 14.14 41.49 3.74
CA ALA A 555 14.36 42.89 3.37
C ALA A 555 14.33 43.11 1.84
N ALA A 556 14.83 42.16 1.06
CA ALA A 556 14.76 42.22 -0.41
C ALA A 556 13.32 42.08 -0.91
N ALA A 557 12.54 41.14 -0.34
CA ALA A 557 11.14 40.94 -0.68
C ALA A 557 10.29 42.20 -0.37
N GLN A 558 10.54 42.86 0.78
CA GLN A 558 9.85 44.10 1.12
C GLN A 558 10.14 45.24 0.13
N ARG A 559 11.39 45.35 -0.34
CA ARG A 559 11.75 46.36 -1.36
C ARG A 559 11.06 46.09 -2.70
N GLU A 560 11.00 44.83 -3.12
CA GLU A 560 10.31 44.44 -4.35
C GLU A 560 8.80 44.71 -4.25
N GLU A 561 8.17 44.45 -3.10
CA GLU A 561 6.76 44.75 -2.88
C GLU A 561 6.50 46.27 -2.90
N GLU A 562 7.38 47.07 -2.29
CA GLU A 562 7.26 48.53 -2.32
C GLU A 562 7.41 49.09 -3.74
N GLU A 563 8.34 48.56 -4.54
CA GLU A 563 8.49 48.94 -5.95
C GLU A 563 7.25 48.57 -6.78
N ARG A 564 6.68 47.37 -6.57
CA ARG A 564 5.43 46.95 -7.22
C ARG A 564 4.28 47.89 -6.88
N ARG A 565 4.12 48.26 -5.60
CA ARG A 565 3.09 49.24 -5.17
C ARG A 565 3.29 50.59 -5.84
N ARG A 566 4.53 51.10 -5.90
CA ARG A 566 4.84 52.36 -6.60
C ARG A 566 4.55 52.30 -8.09
N GLN A 567 4.82 51.17 -8.75
CA GLN A 567 4.48 50.99 -10.17
C GLN A 567 2.97 50.93 -10.40
N GLU A 568 2.23 50.28 -9.51
CA GLU A 568 0.77 50.21 -9.60
C GLU A 568 0.12 51.58 -9.39
N GLU A 569 0.60 52.38 -8.43
CA GLU A 569 0.16 53.77 -8.25
C GLU A 569 0.44 54.65 -9.47
N ARG A 570 1.62 54.52 -10.08
CA ARG A 570 1.95 55.22 -11.33
C ARG A 570 0.99 54.84 -12.46
N ARG A 571 0.70 53.55 -12.64
CA ARG A 571 -0.29 53.07 -13.63
C ARG A 571 -1.68 53.64 -13.37
N ARG A 572 -2.14 53.64 -12.11
CA ARG A 572 -3.44 54.23 -11.73
C ARG A 572 -3.52 55.73 -12.00
N GLN A 573 -2.42 56.47 -11.80
CA GLN A 573 -2.37 57.89 -12.12
C GLN A 573 -2.40 58.16 -13.63
N GLU A 574 -1.72 57.32 -14.43
CA GLU A 574 -1.77 57.40 -15.89
C GLU A 574 -3.15 57.05 -16.45
N GLU A 575 -3.83 56.03 -15.90
CA GLU A 575 -5.21 55.69 -16.28
C GLU A 575 -6.20 56.81 -15.93
N LYS A 576 -6.04 57.47 -14.77
CA LYS A 576 -6.86 58.64 -14.40
C LYS A 576 -6.64 59.82 -15.35
N LYS A 577 -5.42 60.03 -15.86
CA LYS A 577 -5.12 61.08 -16.85
C LYS A 577 -5.65 60.75 -18.25
N LYS A 578 -5.87 59.48 -18.58
CA LYS A 578 -6.38 59.02 -19.88
C LYS A 578 -7.91 58.91 -19.97
N ARG A 579 -8.62 59.05 -18.85
CA ARG A 579 -10.10 59.13 -18.87
C ARG A 579 -10.53 60.52 -19.35
N PRO A 580 -11.30 60.63 -20.45
CA PRO A 580 -11.95 61.89 -20.80
C PRO A 580 -12.94 62.26 -19.69
N ALA A 581 -13.02 63.56 -19.36
CA ALA A 581 -14.08 64.07 -18.49
C ALA A 581 -15.42 63.81 -19.20
N LEU A 582 -16.27 62.99 -18.59
CA LEU A 582 -17.68 62.88 -19.00
C LEU A 582 -18.36 64.16 -18.51
N ASP A 583 -18.73 65.02 -19.46
CA ASP A 583 -19.59 66.17 -19.18
C ASP A 583 -20.97 65.66 -18.72
N GLU A 584 -21.49 66.23 -17.64
CA GLU A 584 -22.76 65.87 -16.99
C GLU A 584 -24.01 66.09 -17.88
N ASP A 585 -23.87 66.67 -19.09
CA ASP A 585 -24.99 66.98 -19.99
C ASP A 585 -25.49 65.79 -20.84
N ASP A 586 -24.72 64.71 -20.99
CA ASP A 586 -25.10 63.56 -21.84
C ASP A 586 -26.03 62.53 -21.14
N LEU A 587 -26.32 62.69 -19.84
CA LEU A 587 -27.19 61.77 -19.08
C LEU A 587 -28.68 62.19 -19.06
N ARG A 588 -29.08 63.23 -19.80
CA ARG A 588 -30.48 63.71 -19.83
C ARG A 588 -31.34 63.23 -21.00
N ASN A 589 -30.80 62.48 -21.94
CA ASN A 589 -31.55 61.93 -23.06
C ASN A 589 -31.30 60.42 -23.20
N TYR A 590 -31.77 59.62 -22.25
CA TYR A 590 -32.14 58.23 -22.45
C TYR A 590 -33.18 57.78 -21.44
#